data_AF-A0A2D8RU19-F1
#
_entry.id   AF-A0A2D8RU19-F1
#
_cell.length_a   1.000
_cell.length_b   1.000
_cell.length_c   1.000
_cell.angle_alpha   90.00
_cell.angle_beta   90.00
_cell.angle_gamma   90.00
#
_symmetry.space_group_name_H-M   'P 1'
#
loop_
_entity.id
_entity.type
_entity.pdbx_description
1 polymer ?
#
loop_
_entity_poly.entity_id
_entity_poly.type
_entity_poly.pdbx_seq_one_letter_code
_entity_poly.pdbx_strand_id
1 'polypeptide(L)'
;MSARHLLPRLLGVTLAAALLAGCQTFGAEGLVASSAPQEISGPAASAIAGDMVSRLAEHVGPGTGTILLKADGSPFGGALEASLKAWGYAVVSDQKAEGEKLIPLAYVIGSYDGQVLARLSTGSLDLGRAYTATSAGATPTSPLSVMQRG
;
A
#
# COMPACT_ATOMS: atom_id res chain seq x y z
N MET A 1 55.00 11.54 10.44
CA MET A 1 53.98 12.53 10.00
C MET A 1 52.71 11.91 9.39
N SER A 2 52.41 10.62 9.58
CA SER A 2 51.24 9.98 8.93
C SER A 2 49.95 9.93 9.77
N ALA A 3 50.02 10.09 11.10
CA ALA A 3 48.84 9.96 11.97
C ALA A 3 47.85 11.15 11.88
N ARG A 4 48.34 12.36 11.56
CA ARG A 4 47.53 13.59 11.53
C ARG A 4 46.58 13.68 10.33
N HIS A 5 46.88 12.99 9.23
CA HIS A 5 46.02 12.97 8.03
C HIS A 5 45.05 11.78 8.00
N LEU A 6 45.26 10.78 8.87
CA LEU A 6 44.36 9.62 9.02
C LEU A 6 43.05 10.03 9.71
N LEU A 7 43.12 10.91 10.70
CA LEU A 7 41.95 11.36 11.47
C LEU A 7 40.88 12.09 10.63
N PRO A 8 41.21 13.11 9.79
CA PRO A 8 40.21 13.77 8.94
C PRO A 8 39.71 12.87 7.80
N ARG A 9 40.53 11.92 7.31
CA ARG A 9 40.10 10.92 6.32
C ARG A 9 39.09 9.94 6.91
N LEU A 10 39.33 9.45 8.13
CA LEU A 10 38.38 8.59 8.82
C LEU A 10 37.05 9.31 9.05
N LEU A 11 37.11 10.58 9.49
CA LEU A 11 35.92 11.42 9.70
C LEU A 11 35.10 11.62 8.41
N GLY A 12 35.79 11.87 7.29
CA GLY A 12 35.16 12.01 5.98
C GLY A 12 34.51 10.72 5.49
N VAL A 13 35.16 9.56 5.70
CA VAL A 13 34.59 8.26 5.34
C VAL A 13 33.38 7.91 6.21
N THR A 14 33.42 8.20 7.52
CA THR A 14 32.27 7.99 8.40
C THR A 14 31.09 8.89 8.06
N LEU A 15 31.36 10.14 7.66
CA LEU A 15 30.31 11.07 7.25
C LEU A 15 29.69 10.67 5.90
N ALA A 16 30.51 10.23 4.94
CA ALA A 16 30.03 9.71 3.66
C ALA A 16 29.25 8.39 3.82
N ALA A 17 29.71 7.50 4.71
CA ALA A 17 29.00 6.26 5.03
C ALA A 17 27.66 6.53 5.75
N ALA A 18 27.60 7.54 6.63
CA ALA A 18 26.35 7.95 7.28
C ALA A 18 25.33 8.53 6.29
N LEU A 19 25.78 9.18 5.21
CA LEU A 19 24.89 9.68 4.14
C LEU A 19 24.39 8.56 3.21
N LEU A 20 25.13 7.45 3.10
CA LEU A 20 24.74 6.27 2.32
C LEU A 20 23.89 5.27 3.13
N ALA A 21 23.96 5.33 4.46
CA ALA A 21 23.18 4.49 5.38
C ALA A 21 21.85 5.17 5.72
N GLY A 22 20.90 5.15 4.78
CA GLY A 22 19.61 5.79 5.00
C GLY A 22 18.50 5.29 4.10
N CYS A 23 18.17 3.99 4.12
CA CYS A 23 16.78 3.60 3.88
C CYS A 23 15.98 4.01 5.13
N GLN A 24 15.75 5.31 5.30
CA GLN A 24 14.86 5.82 6.33
C GLN A 24 13.46 5.30 5.97
N THR A 25 13.02 4.22 6.62
CA THR A 25 11.59 3.97 6.73
C THR A 25 11.06 5.17 7.50
N PHE A 26 10.38 6.09 6.82
CA PHE A 26 9.73 7.19 7.51
C PHE A 26 8.75 6.54 8.48
N GLY A 27 9.13 6.57 9.76
CA GLY A 27 8.32 6.15 10.89
C GLY A 27 7.15 7.10 11.07
N ALA A 28 6.23 7.12 10.12
CA ALA A 28 4.87 7.42 10.45
C ALA A 28 4.36 6.19 11.19
N GLU A 29 3.97 6.34 12.46
CA GLU A 29 3.24 5.32 13.24
C GLU A 29 1.82 5.09 12.65
N GLY A 30 1.71 4.93 11.33
CA GLY A 30 0.47 4.92 10.59
C GLY A 30 0.64 4.37 9.19
N LEU A 31 -0.49 4.17 8.51
CA LEU A 31 -0.48 3.67 7.15
C LEU A 31 0.19 4.68 6.20
N VAL A 32 0.93 4.16 5.23
CA VAL A 32 1.42 4.95 4.10
C VAL A 32 0.21 5.58 3.39
N ALA A 33 0.35 6.82 2.92
CA ALA A 33 -0.72 7.47 2.16
C ALA A 33 -1.09 6.63 0.93
N SER A 34 -2.39 6.54 0.65
CA SER A 34 -2.87 5.84 -0.54
C SER A 34 -2.30 6.49 -1.80
N SER A 35 -1.87 5.67 -2.76
CA SER A 35 -1.31 6.16 -4.02
C SER A 35 -1.49 5.15 -5.15
N ALA A 36 -2.00 5.61 -6.29
CA ALA A 36 -2.08 4.85 -7.53
C ALA A 36 -1.86 5.73 -8.77
N PRO A 37 -1.28 5.17 -9.86
CA PRO A 37 -1.17 5.85 -11.15
C PRO A 37 -2.54 6.15 -11.75
N GLN A 38 -2.66 7.29 -12.44
CA GLN A 38 -3.88 7.70 -13.13
C GLN A 38 -4.14 6.89 -14.42
N GLU A 39 -3.12 6.20 -14.92
CA GLU A 39 -3.10 5.58 -16.26
C GLU A 39 -3.68 4.15 -16.29
N ILE A 40 -4.09 3.60 -15.14
CA ILE A 40 -4.71 2.27 -15.08
C ILE A 40 -6.13 2.35 -15.65
N SER A 41 -6.44 1.46 -16.59
CA SER A 41 -7.78 1.38 -17.18
C SER A 41 -8.84 1.08 -16.11
N GLY A 42 -10.04 1.65 -16.27
CA GLY A 42 -11.16 1.38 -15.35
C GLY A 42 -11.44 -0.13 -15.14
N PRO A 43 -11.50 -0.95 -16.20
CA PRO A 43 -11.68 -2.39 -16.06
C PRO A 43 -10.54 -3.09 -15.30
N ALA A 44 -9.27 -2.70 -15.54
CA ALA A 44 -8.15 -3.25 -14.78
C ALA A 44 -8.20 -2.84 -13.30
N ALA A 45 -8.48 -1.57 -13.02
CA ALA A 45 -8.64 -1.06 -11.66
C ALA A 45 -9.72 -1.83 -10.88
N SER A 46 -10.89 -2.04 -11.50
CA SER A 46 -11.99 -2.82 -10.91
C SER A 46 -11.63 -4.29 -10.70
N ALA A 47 -10.96 -4.92 -11.66
CA ALA A 47 -10.53 -6.31 -11.52
C ALA A 47 -9.52 -6.51 -10.37
N ILE A 48 -8.52 -5.62 -10.27
CA ILE A 48 -7.52 -5.66 -9.20
C ILE A 48 -8.18 -5.38 -7.85
N ALA A 49 -9.02 -4.34 -7.76
CA ALA A 49 -9.73 -3.98 -6.54
C ALA A 49 -10.62 -5.12 -6.04
N GLY A 50 -11.40 -5.74 -6.94
CA GLY A 50 -12.27 -6.86 -6.60
C GLY A 50 -11.51 -8.08 -6.07
N ASP A 51 -10.41 -8.47 -6.72
CA ASP A 51 -9.55 -9.55 -6.22
C ASP A 51 -8.96 -9.19 -4.85
N MET A 52 -8.31 -8.03 -4.71
CA MET A 52 -7.67 -7.66 -3.44
C MET A 52 -8.67 -7.54 -2.28
N VAL A 53 -9.89 -7.05 -2.51
CA VAL A 53 -10.94 -7.00 -1.48
C VAL A 53 -11.44 -8.40 -1.12
N SER A 54 -11.55 -9.32 -2.08
CA SER A 54 -11.89 -10.72 -1.77
C SER A 54 -10.86 -11.34 -0.82
N ARG A 55 -9.56 -11.07 -1.05
CA ARG A 55 -8.47 -11.51 -0.17
C ARG A 55 -8.50 -10.82 1.19
N LEU A 56 -8.85 -9.54 1.22
CA LEU A 56 -9.06 -8.83 2.48
C LEU A 56 -10.16 -9.50 3.30
N ALA A 57 -11.31 -9.79 2.70
CA ALA A 57 -12.45 -10.43 3.36
C ALA A 57 -12.15 -11.82 3.89
N GLU A 58 -11.27 -12.58 3.23
CA GLU A 58 -10.77 -13.88 3.73
C GLU A 58 -9.99 -13.74 5.05
N HIS A 59 -9.32 -12.60 5.28
CA HIS A 59 -8.50 -12.37 6.47
C HIS A 59 -9.20 -11.58 7.57
N VAL A 60 -10.05 -10.61 7.22
CA VAL A 60 -10.72 -9.73 8.19
C VAL A 60 -12.20 -10.09 8.41
N GLY A 61 -12.75 -10.97 7.57
CA GLY A 61 -14.17 -11.34 7.52
C GLY A 61 -14.98 -10.34 6.68
N PRO A 62 -16.01 -10.81 5.94
CA PRO A 62 -16.85 -9.94 5.12
C PRO A 62 -17.75 -9.06 6.00
N GLY A 63 -17.79 -7.75 5.73
CA GLY A 63 -18.70 -6.80 6.40
C GLY A 63 -18.50 -6.65 7.92
N THR A 64 -17.37 -7.10 8.47
CA THR A 64 -17.11 -7.14 9.92
C THR A 64 -16.68 -5.80 10.54
N GLY A 65 -16.61 -4.72 9.74
CA GLY A 65 -16.20 -3.40 10.24
C GLY A 65 -16.40 -2.26 9.25
N THR A 66 -16.19 -1.04 9.75
CA THR A 66 -16.22 0.18 8.95
C THR A 66 -14.80 0.50 8.47
N ILE A 67 -14.60 0.51 7.16
CA ILE A 67 -13.33 0.82 6.52
C ILE A 67 -13.17 2.35 6.48
N LEU A 68 -12.10 2.85 7.08
CA LEU A 68 -11.66 4.23 6.88
C LEU A 68 -10.72 4.26 5.68
N LEU A 69 -11.22 4.75 4.55
CA LEU A 69 -10.47 4.84 3.29
C LEU A 69 -10.17 6.30 2.97
N LYS A 70 -8.90 6.66 2.96
CA LYS A 70 -8.46 7.94 2.40
C LYS A 70 -8.13 7.75 0.93
N ALA A 71 -9.08 8.06 0.06
CA ALA A 71 -8.89 7.99 -1.38
C ALA A 71 -7.90 9.06 -1.85
N ASP A 72 -7.12 8.74 -2.88
CA ASP A 72 -6.13 9.64 -3.50
C ASP A 72 -6.67 10.33 -4.77
N GLY A 73 -7.95 10.12 -5.09
CA GLY A 73 -8.61 10.62 -6.31
C GLY A 73 -8.31 9.81 -7.58
N SER A 74 -7.60 8.69 -7.48
CA SER A 74 -7.32 7.80 -8.62
C SER A 74 -8.54 6.96 -9.02
N PRO A 75 -8.58 6.47 -10.29
CA PRO A 75 -9.56 5.47 -10.72
C PRO A 75 -9.55 4.21 -9.84
N PHE A 76 -8.35 3.80 -9.38
CA PHE A 76 -8.22 2.66 -8.47
C PHE A 76 -8.87 2.91 -7.11
N GLY A 77 -8.71 4.11 -6.53
CA GLY A 77 -9.35 4.48 -5.27
C GLY A 77 -10.87 4.34 -5.31
N GLY A 78 -11.50 4.84 -6.37
CA GLY A 78 -12.94 4.69 -6.58
C GLY A 78 -13.36 3.24 -6.78
N ALA A 79 -12.60 2.46 -7.56
CA ALA A 79 -12.85 1.04 -7.77
C ALA A 79 -12.72 0.21 -6.48
N LEU A 80 -11.74 0.55 -5.62
CA LEU A 80 -11.54 -0.07 -4.32
C LEU A 80 -12.71 0.22 -3.38
N GLU A 81 -13.14 1.49 -3.28
CA GLU A 81 -14.30 1.86 -2.48
C GLU A 81 -15.56 1.10 -2.92
N ALA A 82 -15.82 1.03 -4.24
CA ALA A 82 -16.95 0.30 -4.79
C ALA A 82 -16.87 -1.20 -4.46
N SER A 83 -15.68 -1.80 -4.57
CA SER A 83 -15.45 -3.22 -4.27
C SER A 83 -15.65 -3.54 -2.79
N LEU A 84 -15.21 -2.66 -1.89
CA LEU A 84 -15.43 -2.79 -0.45
C LEU A 84 -16.92 -2.75 -0.11
N LYS A 85 -17.66 -1.79 -0.69
CA LYS A 85 -19.12 -1.69 -0.51
C LYS A 85 -19.85 -2.93 -1.04
N ALA A 86 -19.44 -3.43 -2.20
CA ALA A 86 -20.01 -4.64 -2.80
C ALA A 86 -19.77 -5.90 -1.93
N TRP A 87 -18.66 -5.96 -1.21
CA TRP A 87 -18.35 -7.01 -0.23
C TRP A 87 -19.02 -6.81 1.14
N GLY A 88 -19.81 -5.75 1.31
CA GLY A 88 -20.60 -5.50 2.52
C GLY A 88 -19.92 -4.64 3.58
N TYR A 89 -18.77 -4.03 3.30
CA TYR A 89 -18.15 -3.08 4.22
C TYR A 89 -18.84 -1.71 4.16
N ALA A 90 -19.01 -1.09 5.33
CA ALA A 90 -19.22 0.35 5.38
C ALA A 90 -17.89 1.05 5.07
N VAL A 91 -17.93 2.14 4.28
CA VAL A 91 -16.72 2.91 3.93
C VAL A 91 -16.94 4.38 4.26
N VAL A 92 -15.98 4.99 4.98
CA VAL A 92 -15.98 6.41 5.34
C VAL A 92 -14.71 7.10 4.83
N SER A 93 -14.87 8.32 4.32
CA SER A 93 -13.81 9.18 3.78
C SER A 93 -13.61 10.43 4.64
N ASP A 94 -12.41 10.56 5.22
CA ASP A 94 -11.82 11.71 5.94
C ASP A 94 -12.36 12.20 7.32
N GLN A 95 -11.36 12.28 8.22
CA GLN A 95 -11.05 13.15 9.38
C GLN A 95 -11.90 13.28 10.64
N LYS A 96 -13.11 12.74 10.77
CA LYS A 96 -13.71 12.66 12.11
C LYS A 96 -14.65 11.48 12.28
N ALA A 97 -14.14 10.30 11.99
CA ALA A 97 -14.78 9.10 12.47
C ALA A 97 -14.29 8.87 13.91
N GLU A 98 -14.93 9.56 14.87
CA GLU A 98 -14.87 9.21 16.28
C GLU A 98 -16.03 8.24 16.55
N GLY A 99 -15.72 6.97 16.77
CA GLY A 99 -16.71 5.90 16.92
C GLY A 99 -16.10 4.51 16.75
N GLU A 100 -16.94 3.49 16.92
CA GLU A 100 -16.63 2.03 16.90
C GLU A 100 -15.55 1.58 15.91
N LYS A 101 -14.72 0.61 16.34
CA LYS A 101 -13.64 -0.13 15.62
C LYS A 101 -13.53 0.16 14.11
N LEU A 102 -12.95 1.30 13.75
CA LEU A 102 -12.60 1.62 12.37
C LEU A 102 -11.40 0.78 11.94
N ILE A 103 -11.45 0.28 10.71
CA ILE A 103 -10.33 -0.40 10.07
C ILE A 103 -9.72 0.59 9.08
N PRO A 104 -8.62 1.29 9.44
CA PRO A 104 -7.93 2.13 8.48
C PRO A 104 -7.39 1.25 7.36
N LEU A 105 -7.62 1.65 6.12
CA LEU A 105 -7.15 0.96 4.93
C LEU A 105 -6.45 1.95 4.00
N ALA A 106 -5.22 1.61 3.64
CA ALA A 106 -4.45 2.28 2.61
C ALA A 106 -4.11 1.31 1.48
N TYR A 107 -3.76 1.86 0.33
CA TYR A 107 -3.31 1.09 -0.81
C TYR A 107 -2.12 1.75 -1.50
N VAL A 108 -1.25 0.93 -2.07
CA VAL A 108 -0.22 1.40 -2.99
C VAL A 108 -0.31 0.57 -4.25
N ILE A 109 -0.50 1.26 -5.37
CA ILE A 109 -0.41 0.66 -6.70
C ILE A 109 0.86 1.18 -7.37
N GLY A 110 1.70 0.25 -7.78
CA GLY A 110 2.92 0.53 -8.53
C GLY A 110 2.93 -0.18 -9.87
N SER A 111 3.78 0.27 -10.78
CA SER A 111 4.07 -0.42 -12.02
C SER A 111 5.53 -0.85 -12.02
N TYR A 112 5.80 -2.11 -12.33
CA TYR A 112 7.15 -2.64 -12.45
C TYR A 112 7.18 -3.72 -13.52
N ASP A 113 8.09 -3.58 -14.49
CA ASP A 113 8.31 -4.55 -15.56
C ASP A 113 7.01 -4.98 -16.29
N GLY A 114 6.19 -4.00 -16.68
CA GLY A 114 4.91 -4.23 -17.36
C GLY A 114 3.80 -4.83 -16.49
N GLN A 115 4.06 -5.06 -15.21
CA GLN A 115 3.09 -5.58 -14.24
C GLN A 115 2.61 -4.47 -13.31
N VAL A 116 1.40 -4.64 -12.80
CA VAL A 116 0.85 -3.80 -11.74
C VAL A 116 1.07 -4.52 -10.40
N LEU A 117 1.73 -3.84 -9.47
CA LEU A 117 1.90 -4.29 -8.10
C LEU A 117 0.84 -3.63 -7.24
N ALA A 118 -0.07 -4.42 -6.67
CA ALA A 118 -1.07 -3.93 -5.74
C ALA A 118 -0.73 -4.33 -4.31
N ARG A 119 -0.86 -3.37 -3.40
CA ARG A 119 -0.74 -3.60 -1.97
C ARG A 119 -1.91 -2.95 -1.25
N LEU A 120 -2.53 -3.70 -0.33
CA LEU A 120 -3.47 -3.18 0.66
C LEU A 120 -2.85 -3.28 2.06
N SER A 121 -3.11 -2.29 2.90
CA SER A 121 -2.52 -2.16 4.23
C SER A 121 -3.55 -1.73 5.25
N THR A 122 -3.70 -2.48 6.33
CA THR A 122 -4.40 -2.10 7.56
C THR A 122 -3.41 -1.97 8.72
N GLY A 123 -3.87 -1.65 9.92
CA GLY A 123 -2.98 -1.58 11.10
C GLY A 123 -2.18 -2.87 11.33
N SER A 124 -2.80 -4.04 11.15
CA SER A 124 -2.22 -5.35 11.47
C SER A 124 -2.01 -6.27 10.26
N LEU A 125 -2.43 -5.90 9.06
CA LEU A 125 -2.37 -6.75 7.87
C LEU A 125 -1.85 -5.98 6.66
N ASP A 126 -0.89 -6.55 5.94
CA ASP A 126 -0.53 -6.16 4.59
C ASP A 126 -0.81 -7.32 3.62
N LEU A 127 -1.49 -7.01 2.52
CA LEU A 127 -1.70 -7.91 1.39
C LEU A 127 -0.99 -7.35 0.17
N GLY A 128 -0.32 -8.22 -0.60
CA GLY A 128 0.38 -7.82 -1.81
C GLY A 128 0.22 -8.84 -2.94
N ARG A 129 0.04 -8.36 -4.17
CA ARG A 129 -0.02 -9.22 -5.35
C ARG A 129 0.38 -8.47 -6.63
N ALA A 130 1.01 -9.16 -7.57
CA ALA A 130 1.27 -8.67 -8.92
C ALA A 130 0.17 -9.09 -9.91
N TYR A 131 -0.08 -8.25 -10.91
CA TYR A 131 -1.06 -8.45 -11.96
C TYR A 131 -0.49 -8.13 -13.34
N THR A 132 -0.92 -8.89 -14.34
CA THR A 132 -0.87 -8.46 -15.73
C THR A 132 -2.14 -7.67 -16.03
N ALA A 133 -2.01 -6.38 -16.35
CA ALA A 133 -3.13 -5.50 -16.64
C ALA A 133 -3.27 -5.26 -18.15
N THR A 134 -4.50 -5.16 -18.61
CA THR A 134 -4.88 -4.84 -19.99
C THR A 134 -5.96 -3.75 -19.99
N SER A 135 -6.35 -3.25 -21.16
CA SER A 135 -7.49 -2.33 -21.26
C SER A 135 -8.82 -2.97 -20.85
N ALA A 136 -8.93 -4.30 -20.90
CA ALA A 136 -10.16 -5.04 -20.62
C ALA A 136 -10.26 -5.56 -19.18
N GLY A 137 -9.16 -5.59 -18.42
CA GLY A 137 -9.13 -6.16 -17.08
C GLY A 137 -7.71 -6.47 -16.61
N ALA A 138 -7.59 -7.22 -15.52
CA ALA A 138 -6.31 -7.66 -14.98
C ALA A 138 -6.39 -9.09 -14.44
N THR A 139 -5.29 -9.83 -14.53
CA THR A 139 -5.17 -11.18 -13.99
C THR A 139 -3.97 -11.29 -13.04
N PRO A 140 -4.12 -11.97 -11.88
CA PRO A 140 -3.00 -12.32 -11.02
C PRO A 140 -1.83 -12.98 -11.78
N THR A 141 -0.61 -12.51 -11.52
CA THR A 141 0.62 -13.15 -12.03
C THR A 141 1.56 -13.61 -10.89
N SER A 142 1.20 -13.32 -9.64
CA SER A 142 1.88 -13.85 -8.45
C SER A 142 0.91 -14.52 -7.46
N PRO A 143 1.43 -15.39 -6.57
CA PRO A 143 0.74 -15.73 -5.32
C PRO A 143 0.40 -14.49 -4.48
N LEU A 144 -0.50 -14.66 -3.51
CA LEU A 144 -0.79 -13.63 -2.52
C LEU A 144 0.33 -13.57 -1.50
N SER A 145 0.89 -12.39 -1.29
CA SER A 145 1.73 -12.10 -0.13
C SER A 145 0.85 -11.64 1.02
N VAL A 146 1.03 -12.24 2.20
CA VAL A 146 0.30 -11.89 3.43
C VAL A 146 1.32 -11.63 4.52
N MET A 147 1.26 -10.45 5.13
CA MET A 147 2.06 -10.10 6.30
C MET A 147 1.14 -9.65 7.43
N GLN A 148 1.20 -10.36 8.56
CA GLN A 148 0.49 -9.98 9.78
C GLN A 148 1.48 -9.33 10.75
N ARG A 149 1.12 -8.17 11.30
CA ARG A 149 1.87 -7.49 12.36
C ARG A 149 1.20 -7.81 13.71
N GLY A 150 2.01 -8.22 14.68
CA GLY A 150 1.61 -8.55 16.05
C GLY A 150 2.17 -7.56 17.06
#